data_AF-A0A849DVR7-F1
#
_entry.id   AF-A0A849DVR7-F1
#
_cell.length_a   1.000
_cell.length_b   1.000
_cell.length_c   1.000
_cell.angle_alpha   90.00
_cell.angle_beta   90.00
_cell.angle_gamma   90.00
#
_symmetry.space_group_name_H-M   'P 1'
#
loop_
_entity.id
_entity.type
_entity.pdbx_description
1 polymer ?
#
loop_
_entity_poly.entity_id
_entity_poly.type
_entity_poly.pdbx_seq_one_letter_code
_entity_poly.pdbx_strand_id
1 'polypeptide(L)' 'AIGYVLYYAKLRYMDEGYPLREILDLVDRDLSNEGLNALVRDPRGDLARPRRYEVAATLNRLPAFRVSHVTD' A
#
# COMPACT_ATOMS: atom_id res chain seq x y z
N ALA A 1 2.12 -6.15 -9.34
CA ALA A 1 1.56 -6.12 -7.96
C ALA A 1 1.72 -4.77 -7.25
N ILE A 2 2.94 -4.19 -7.13
CA ILE A 2 3.15 -2.94 -6.36
C ILE A 2 2.19 -1.81 -6.73
N GLY A 3 1.94 -1.55 -8.01
CA GLY A 3 0.98 -0.52 -8.43
C GLY A 3 -0.45 -0.74 -7.89
N TYR A 4 -0.92 -1.99 -7.86
CA TYR A 4 -2.22 -2.32 -7.25
C TYR A 4 -2.22 -2.08 -5.75
N VAL A 5 -1.11 -2.42 -5.06
CA VAL A 5 -0.96 -2.14 -3.62
C VAL A 5 -1.00 -0.64 -3.34
N LEU A 6 -0.33 0.19 -4.15
CA LEU A 6 -0.37 1.64 -3.99
C LEU A 6 -1.78 2.21 -4.21
N TYR A 7 -2.48 1.73 -5.23
CA TYR A 7 -3.86 2.14 -5.50
C TYR A 7 -4.80 1.75 -4.36
N TYR A 8 -4.67 0.51 -3.88
CA TYR A 8 -5.43 0.01 -2.74
C TYR A 8 -5.17 0.82 -1.46
N ALA A 9 -3.89 1.08 -1.14
CA ALA A 9 -3.51 1.87 0.01
C ALA A 9 -4.05 3.31 -0.08
N LYS A 10 -4.03 3.90 -1.28
CA LYS A 10 -4.60 5.23 -1.54
C LYS A 10 -6.10 5.27 -1.26
N LEU A 11 -6.85 4.28 -1.72
CA LEU A 11 -8.30 4.24 -1.52
C LEU A 11 -8.72 3.96 -0.07
N ARG A 12 -7.93 3.17 0.67
CA ARG A 12 -8.33 2.70 2.01
C ARG A 12 -7.73 3.48 3.17
N TYR A 13 -6.51 4.04 3.06
CA TYR A 13 -5.79 4.50 4.26
C TYR A 13 -5.12 5.87 4.12
N MET A 14 -4.73 6.27 2.91
CA MET A 14 -3.91 7.49 2.75
C MET A 14 -4.68 8.79 3.01
N ASP A 15 -6.01 8.76 2.99
CA ASP A 15 -6.85 9.92 3.30
C ASP A 15 -7.27 10.01 4.78
N GLU A 16 -6.95 8.98 5.59
CA GLU A 16 -7.32 8.91 7.02
C GLU A 16 -6.27 9.54 7.95
N GLY A 17 -5.18 10.08 7.42
CA GLY A 17 -4.14 10.76 8.22
C GLY A 17 -3.18 9.83 8.97
N TYR A 18 -3.20 8.53 8.68
CA TYR A 18 -2.27 7.59 9.31
C TYR A 18 -0.80 7.87 8.95
N PRO A 19 0.14 7.63 9.87
CA PRO A 19 1.56 7.62 9.54
C PRO A 19 1.87 6.51 8.53
N LEU A 20 2.82 6.77 7.62
CA LEU A 20 3.18 5.83 6.55
C LEU A 20 3.49 4.41 7.07
N ARG A 21 4.12 4.31 8.24
CA ARG A 21 4.43 3.00 8.86
C ARG A 21 3.15 2.18 9.07
N GLU A 22 2.11 2.80 9.62
CA GLU A 22 0.83 2.17 9.94
C GLU A 22 0.05 1.81 8.68
N ILE A 23 0.03 2.70 7.67
CA ILE A 23 -0.54 2.39 6.35
C ILE A 23 0.08 1.10 5.79
N LEU A 24 1.42 0.98 5.87
CA LEU A 24 2.12 -0.22 5.40
C LEU A 24 1.81 -1.47 6.25
N ASP A 25 1.59 -1.33 7.56
CA ASP A 25 1.19 -2.43 8.44
C ASP A 25 -0.24 -2.92 8.14
N LEU A 26 -1.17 -1.99 7.89
CA LEU A 26 -2.56 -2.29 7.53
C LEU A 26 -2.64 -3.01 6.19
N VAL A 27 -1.94 -2.49 5.17
CA VAL A 27 -1.83 -3.15 3.87
C VAL A 27 -1.25 -4.56 4.01
N ASP A 28 -0.16 -4.73 4.76
CA ASP A 28 0.48 -6.04 4.90
C ASP A 28 -0.40 -7.05 5.65
N ARG A 29 -1.19 -6.57 6.63
CA ARG A 29 -2.21 -7.36 7.32
C ARG A 29 -3.31 -7.81 6.37
N ASP A 30 -3.87 -6.91 5.58
CA ASP A 30 -4.96 -7.23 4.65
C ASP A 30 -4.48 -8.22 3.57
N LEU A 31 -3.27 -8.04 3.03
CA LEU A 31 -2.67 -8.99 2.10
C LEU A 31 -2.35 -10.35 2.74
N SER A 32 -2.14 -10.41 4.06
CA SER A 32 -1.93 -11.68 4.77
C SER A 32 -3.24 -12.42 5.04
N ASN A 33 -4.33 -11.69 5.28
CA ASN A 33 -5.62 -12.26 5.61
C ASN A 33 -6.43 -12.62 4.36
N GLU A 34 -6.46 -11.75 3.36
CA GLU A 34 -7.30 -11.86 2.16
C GLU A 34 -6.51 -12.32 0.92
N GLY A 35 -5.18 -12.34 1.00
CA GLY A 35 -4.31 -12.63 -0.13
C GLY A 35 -4.33 -11.50 -1.18
N LEU A 36 -3.91 -11.83 -2.41
CA LEU A 36 -3.84 -10.85 -3.52
C LEU A 36 -5.20 -10.56 -4.15
N ASN A 37 -6.24 -11.32 -3.80
CA ASN A 37 -7.60 -11.09 -4.27
C ASN A 37 -8.17 -9.77 -3.74
N ALA A 38 -7.66 -9.26 -2.61
CA ALA A 38 -8.03 -7.93 -2.11
C ALA A 38 -7.63 -6.79 -3.06
N LEU A 39 -6.65 -7.02 -3.94
CA LEU A 39 -6.08 -6.00 -4.83
C LEU A 39 -6.76 -5.92 -6.20
N VAL A 40 -7.44 -6.98 -6.63
CA VAL A 40 -7.98 -7.12 -7.98
C VAL A 40 -9.35 -7.77 -7.96
N ARG A 41 -10.26 -7.24 -8.78
CA ARG A 41 -11.63 -7.78 -8.90
C ARG A 41 -11.67 -9.17 -9.54
N ASP A 42 -10.83 -9.36 -10.55
CA ASP A 42 -10.76 -10.60 -11.31
C ASP A 42 -9.45 -11.35 -10.99
N PRO A 43 -9.47 -12.69 -10.84
CA PRO A 43 -8.27 -13.47 -10.57
C PRO A 43 -7.19 -13.26 -11.61
N ARG A 44 -5.95 -13.05 -11.15
CA ARG A 44 -4.77 -12.92 -12.01
C ARG A 44 -3.63 -13.82 -11.54
N GLY A 45 -3.03 -14.55 -12.48
CA GLY A 45 -1.87 -15.42 -12.22
C GLY A 45 -0.52 -14.72 -12.32
N ASP A 46 -0.49 -13.44 -12.68
CA ASP A 46 0.72 -12.64 -12.89
C ASP A 46 1.11 -11.79 -11.66
N LEU A 47 0.41 -11.95 -10.53
CA LEU A 47 0.66 -11.22 -9.30
C LEU A 47 1.43 -12.05 -8.30
N ALA A 48 2.51 -11.48 -7.78
CA ALA A 48 3.22 -11.97 -6.60
C ALA A 48 3.12 -10.94 -5.48
N ARG A 49 3.03 -11.40 -4.22
CA ARG A 49 2.95 -10.51 -3.06
C ARG A 49 4.26 -9.73 -2.90
N PRO A 50 4.23 -8.39 -2.99
CA PRO A 50 5.42 -7.59 -2.74
C PRO A 50 5.72 -7.56 -1.24
N ARG A 51 6.98 -7.42 -0.88
CA ARG A 51 7.41 -7.19 0.50
C ARG A 51 7.03 -5.77 0.91
N ARG A 52 6.70 -5.58 2.20
CA ARG A 52 6.42 -4.27 2.80
C ARG A 52 7.44 -3.19 2.40
N TYR A 53 8.73 -3.51 2.47
CA TYR A 53 9.80 -2.55 2.17
C TYR A 53 9.94 -2.22 0.67
N GLU A 54 9.46 -3.06 -0.23
CA GLU A 54 9.44 -2.77 -1.67
C GLU A 54 8.37 -1.72 -1.99
N VAL A 55 7.22 -1.82 -1.32
CA VAL A 55 6.15 -0.80 -1.40
C VAL A 55 6.65 0.53 -0.84
N ALA A 56 7.29 0.51 0.33
CA ALA A 56 7.88 1.70 0.94
C ALA A 56 8.96 2.34 0.04
N ALA A 57 9.86 1.53 -0.53
CA ALA A 57 10.91 2.02 -1.42
C ALA A 57 10.34 2.65 -2.70
N THR A 58 9.20 2.14 -3.19
CA THR A 58 8.51 2.72 -4.35
C THR A 58 7.90 4.07 -4.01
N LEU A 59 7.24 4.20 -2.86
CA LEU A 59 6.71 5.49 -2.37
C LEU A 59 7.82 6.52 -2.19
N ASN A 60 8.96 6.12 -1.61
CA ASN A 60 10.13 6.98 -1.43
C ASN A 60 10.74 7.49 -2.75
N ARG A 61 10.40 6.85 -3.88
CA ARG A 61 10.87 7.23 -5.22
C ARG A 61 9.76 7.82 -6.10
N LEU A 62 8.54 7.95 -5.61
CA LEU A 62 7.41 8.44 -6.38
C LEU A 62 7.41 9.98 -6.36
N PRO A 63 7.68 10.68 -7.48
CA PRO A 63 7.86 12.14 -7.45
C PRO A 63 6.60 12.92 -7.07
N ALA A 64 5.43 12.33 -7.30
CA ALA A 64 4.14 12.93 -6.94
C ALA A 64 3.75 12.68 -5.47
N PHE A 65 4.50 11.86 -4.73
CA PHE A 65 4.17 11.54 -3.34
C PHE A 65 4.44 12.74 -2.43
N ARG A 66 3.49 13.02 -1.53
CA ARG A 66 3.55 14.12 -0.57
C ARG A 66 3.38 13.58 0.83
N VAL A 67 4.18 14.09 1.75
CA VAL A 67 4.12 13.77 3.18
C VAL A 67 3.96 15.07 3.95
N SER A 68 3.09 15.06 4.95
CA SER A 68 2.99 16.12 5.95
C SER A 68 3.61 15.64 7.25
N HIS A 69 4.24 16.57 7.97
CA HIS A 69 4.59 16.35 9.37
C HIS A 69 3.42 16.85 10.21
N VAL A 70 2.91 16.00 11.10
CA VAL A 70 1.99 16.45 12.15
C VAL A 70 2.86 17.14 13.19
N THR A 71 2.88 18.48 13.16
CA THR A 71 3.38 19.31 14.25
C THR A 71 2.27 19.48 15.28
N ASP A 72 2.57 19.20 16.54
CA ASP A 72 1.73 19.54 17.71
C ASP A 72 1.43 21.05 17.79
#